data_AF-A0A7G9B2Y6-F1
#
_entry.id   AF-A0A7G9B2Y6-F1
#
_cell.length_a   1.000
_cell.length_b   1.000
_cell.length_c   1.000
_cell.angle_alpha   90.00
_cell.angle_beta   90.00
_cell.angle_gamma   90.00
#
_symmetry.space_group_name_H-M   'P 1'
#
loop_
_entity.id
_entity.type
_entity.pdbx_description
1 polymer ?
#
loop_
_entity_poly.entity_id
_entity_poly.type
_entity_poly.pdbx_seq_one_letter_code
_entity_poly.pdbx_strand_id
1 'polypeptide(L)' 'MTMRAIVTGVQPGRLMVLDLETRQRIAVITPSACRFRQGNLIRIRYNGVMTTSIPPQIFAQSISALPWGGPRCC' A
#
# COMPACT_ATOMS: atom_id res chain seq x y z
N MET A 1 -7.87 -11.36 -1.75
CA MET A 1 -7.34 -11.01 -0.42
C MET A 1 -7.35 -9.50 -0.22
N THR A 2 -7.53 -9.00 1.00
CA THR A 2 -7.41 -7.56 1.30
C THR A 2 -6.43 -7.31 2.42
N MET A 3 -5.62 -6.27 2.28
CA MET A 3 -4.57 -5.88 3.22
C MET A 3 -4.73 -4.40 3.61
N ARG A 4 -4.40 -4.06 4.86
CA ARG A 4 -4.35 -2.68 5.33
C ARG A 4 -2.90 -2.29 5.52
N ALA A 5 -2.48 -1.24 4.84
CA ALA A 5 -1.10 -0.82 4.88
C ALA A 5 -0.98 0.70 4.93
N ILE A 6 0.13 1.17 5.47
CA ILE A 6 0.50 2.59 5.43
C ILE A 6 1.52 2.79 4.32
N VAL A 7 1.29 3.79 3.48
CA VAL A 7 2.25 4.16 2.44
C VAL A 7 3.49 4.75 3.11
N THR A 8 4.63 4.08 2.96
CA THR A 8 5.93 4.54 3.47
C THR A 8 6.76 5.23 2.39
N GLY A 9 6.45 5.00 1.11
CA GLY A 9 7.10 5.66 -0.01
C GLY A 9 6.31 5.50 -1.31
N VAL A 10 6.46 6.45 -2.22
CA VAL A 10 5.80 6.44 -3.52
C VAL A 10 6.87 6.48 -4.59
N GLN A 11 6.79 5.58 -5.56
CA GLN A 11 7.70 5.52 -6.71
C GLN A 11 6.89 5.41 -8.00
N PRO A 12 7.47 5.76 -9.16
CA PRO A 12 6.80 5.54 -10.44
C PRO A 12 6.44 4.06 -10.62
N GLY A 13 5.15 3.75 -10.78
CA GLY A 13 4.63 2.40 -11.00
C GLY A 13 4.56 1.48 -9.77
N ARG A 14 5.03 1.92 -8.59
CA ARG A 14 4.95 1.11 -7.36
C ARG A 14 4.85 1.94 -6.08
N LEU A 15 4.17 1.40 -5.08
CA LEU A 15 4.09 1.96 -3.73
C LEU A 15 4.89 1.10 -2.77
N MET A 16 5.66 1.73 -1.90
CA MET A 16 6.22 1.06 -0.73
C MET A 16 5.23 1.21 0.41
N VAL A 17 4.79 0.09 0.95
CA VAL A 17 3.78 0.05 2.00
C VAL A 17 4.28 -0.79 3.17
N LEU A 18 3.86 -0.42 4.37
CA LEU A 18 4.03 -1.22 5.57
C LEU A 18 2.70 -1.87 5.89
N ASP A 19 2.65 -3.19 5.78
CA ASP A 19 1.48 -3.95 6.21
C ASP A 19 1.30 -3.81 7.73
N LEU A 20 0.08 -3.52 8.16
CA LEU A 20 -0.21 -3.29 9.57
C LEU A 20 -0.39 -4.58 10.37
N GLU A 21 -0.73 -5.68 9.69
CA GLU A 21 -0.96 -6.97 10.34
C GLU A 21 0.36 -7.68 10.63
N THR A 22 1.20 -7.84 9.61
CA THR A 22 2.49 -8.53 9.71
C THR A 22 3.67 -7.60 10.06
N ARG A 23 3.46 -6.28 10.01
CA ARG A 23 4.52 -5.25 10.10
C ARG A 23 5.61 -5.42 9.04
N GLN A 24 5.29 -6.07 7.92
CA GLN A 24 6.23 -6.31 6.84
C GLN A 24 6.18 -5.18 5.79
N ARG A 25 7.35 -4.85 5.24
CA ARG A 25 7.46 -3.93 4.10
C ARG A 25 7.18 -4.68 2.81
N ILE A 26 6.29 -4.15 2.00
CA ILE A 26 5.82 -4.77 0.75
C ILE A 26 5.87 -3.73 -0.36
N ALA A 27 6.33 -4.11 -1.55
CA ALA A 27 6.22 -3.27 -2.74
C ALA A 27 4.95 -3.62 -3.51
N VAL A 28 4.07 -2.64 -3.69
CA VAL A 28 2.79 -2.80 -4.37
C VAL A 28 2.92 -2.24 -5.77
N ILE A 29 2.90 -3.11 -6.77
CA ILE A 29 2.92 -2.70 -8.17
C ILE A 29 1.53 -2.19 -8.54
N THR A 30 1.47 -0.94 -9.00
CA THR A 30 0.22 -0.29 -9.39
C THR A 30 0.48 0.89 -10.31
N PRO A 31 -0.26 1.02 -11.43
CA PRO A 31 -0.15 2.20 -12.29
C PRO A 31 -0.70 3.46 -11.61
N SER A 32 -1.53 3.30 -10.57
CA SER A 32 -2.17 4.40 -9.84
C SER A 32 -1.33 4.93 -8.67
N ALA A 33 -0.03 4.58 -8.60
CA ALA A 33 0.83 4.94 -7.47
C ALA A 33 0.88 6.45 -7.22
N CYS A 34 0.86 7.26 -8.29
CA CYS A 34 0.91 8.72 -8.23
C CYS A 34 -0.28 9.37 -7.50
N ARG A 35 -1.36 8.63 -7.24
CA ARG A 35 -2.55 9.13 -6.52
C ARG A 35 -2.41 9.10 -5.01
N PHE A 36 -1.36 8.46 -4.49
CA PHE A 36 -1.15 8.27 -3.06
C PHE A 36 0.06 9.07 -2.58
N ARG A 37 0.10 9.33 -1.27
CA ARG A 37 1.22 10.02 -0.60
C ARG A 37 1.70 9.20 0.59
N GLN A 38 2.95 9.43 0.97
CA GLN A 38 3.51 8.89 2.21
C GLN A 38 2.61 9.26 3.40
N GLY A 39 2.40 8.32 4.31
CA GLY A 39 1.51 8.45 5.47
C GLY A 39 0.06 8.08 5.20
N ASN A 40 -0.37 7.93 3.93
CA ASN A 40 -1.75 7.51 3.67
C ASN A 40 -2.01 6.08 4.16
N LEU A 41 -3.10 5.90 4.88
CA LEU A 41 -3.66 4.59 5.17
C LEU A 41 -4.45 4.12 3.96
N ILE A 42 -4.10 2.95 3.43
CA ILE A 42 -4.73 2.39 2.24
C ILE A 42 -5.19 0.96 2.50
N ARG A 43 -6.27 0.58 1.82
CA ARG A 43 -6.71 -0.80 1.70
C ARG A 43 -6.37 -1.29 0.31
N ILE A 44 -5.61 -2.38 0.24
CA ILE A 44 -5.17 -2.97 -1.03
C ILE A 44 -5.92 -4.29 -1.22
N ARG A 45 -6.53 -4.48 -2.40
CA ARG A 45 -7.10 -5.75 -2.84
C ARG A 45 -6.15 -6.38 -3.85
N TYR A 46 -5.78 -7.63 -3.63
CA TYR A 46 -4.89 -8.41 -4.47
C TYR A 46 -5.30 -9.88 -4.50
N ASN A 47 -4.73 -10.65 -5.41
CA ASN A 47 -5.05 -12.06 -5.66
C ASN A 47 -4.54 -13.05 -4.59
N GLY A 48 -3.79 -12.58 -3.57
CA GLY A 48 -3.20 -13.44 -2.54
C GLY A 48 -1.79 -13.95 -2.88
N VAL A 49 -1.29 -13.69 -4.10
CA VAL A 49 0.05 -14.11 -4.52
C VAL A 49 1.04 -13.00 -4.19
N MET A 50 2.15 -13.37 -3.53
CA MET A 50 3.30 -12.50 -3.28
C MET A 50 4.53 -13.07 -3.97
N THR A 51 5.40 -12.20 -4.48
CA THR A 51 6.69 -12.63 -5.02
C THR A 51 7.66 -12.96 -3.90
N THR A 52 8.57 -13.89 -4.15
CA THR A 52 9.62 -14.33 -3.22
C THR A 52 10.81 -13.36 -3.12
N SER A 53 10.68 -12.15 -3.65
CA SER A 53 11.72 -11.12 -3.58
C SER A 53 11.76 -10.42 -2.21
N ILE A 54 12.85 -9.72 -1.92
CA ILE A 54 13.03 -8.96 -0.68
C ILE A 54 13.17 -7.46 -1.03
N PRO A 55 12.25 -6.58 -0.60
CA PRO A 55 10.97 -6.90 0.03
C PRO A 55 10.02 -7.65 -0.93
N PRO A 56 9.06 -8.43 -0.39
CA PRO A 56 8.05 -9.11 -1.20
C PRO A 56 7.21 -8.10 -1.98
N GLN A 57 6.77 -8.50 -3.17
CA GLN A 57 6.01 -7.63 -4.07
C GLN A 57 4.64 -8.24 -4.39
N ILE A 58 3.66 -7.38 -4.59
CA ILE A 58 2.28 -7.77 -4.93
C ILE A 58 1.72 -6.91 -6.05
N PHE A 59 0.80 -7.49 -6.84
CA PHE A 59 0.03 -6.74 -7.81
C PHE A 59 -1.31 -6.30 -7.20
N ALA A 60 -1.52 -4.98 -7.10
CA ALA A 60 -2.80 -4.46 -6.63
C ALA A 60 -3.85 -4.53 -7.74
N GLN A 61 -4.95 -5.23 -7.47
CA GLN A 61 -6.14 -5.21 -8.30
C GLN A 61 -6.95 -3.93 -8.06
N SER A 62 -6.97 -3.45 -6.81
CA SER A 62 -7.62 -2.19 -6.44
C SER A 62 -7.00 -1.64 -5.17
N ILE A 63 -6.95 -0.31 -5.07
CA ILE A 63 -6.45 0.39 -3.89
C ILE A 63 -7.48 1.46 -3.53
N SER A 64 -7.88 1.46 -2.26
CA SER A 64 -8.78 2.47 -1.71
C SER A 64 -8.04 3.23 -0.60
N ALA A 65 -7.99 4.55 -0.72
CA ALA A 65 -7.55 5.38 0.40
C ALA A 65 -8.57 5.29 1.52
N LEU A 66 -8.11 4.95 2.72
CA LEU A 66 -8.93 5.01 3.91
C LEU A 66 -8.80 6.42 4.47
N PRO A 67 -9.91 7.08 4.84
CA PRO A 67 -9.81 8.36 5.53
C PRO A 67 -8.99 8.15 6.79
N TRP A 68 -7.86 8.85 6.89
CA TRP A 68 -7.15 8.93 8.16
C TRP A 68 -8.09 9.67 9.11
N GLY A 69 -8.59 8.97 10.13
CA GLY A 69 -9.33 9.56 11.24
C GLY A 69 -8.45 10.36 12.20
N GLY A 70 -7.21 10.69 11.80
CA GLY A 70 -6.36 11.63 12.51
C GLY A 70 -6.87 13.06 12.31
N PRO A 71 -6.63 13.97 13.27
CA PRO A 71 -7.23 15.29 13.27
C PRO A 71 -6.90 15.98 11.94
N ARG A 72 -7.95 16.36 11.22
CA ARG A 72 -7.82 17.37 10.16
C ARG A 72 -7.29 18.60 10.87
N CYS A 73 -6.00 18.92 10.72
CA CYS A 73 -5.53 20.24 11.08
C CYS A 73 -6.32 21.23 10.24
N CYS A 74 -7.18 21.98 10.92
CA CYS A 74 -7.94 23.11 10.42
C CYS A 74 -7.00 24.20 9.86
#